data_AF-A0A934GPY9-F1
#
_entry.id   AF-A0A934GPY9-F1
#
_cell.length_a   1.000
_cell.length_b   1.000
_cell.length_c   1.000
_cell.angle_alpha   90.00
_cell.angle_beta   90.00
_cell.angle_gamma   90.00
#
_symmetry.space_group_name_H-M   'P 1'
#
loop_
_entity.id
_entity.type
_entity.pdbx_description
1 polymer ?
#
loop_
_entity_poly.entity_id
_entity_poly.type
_entity_poly.pdbx_seq_one_letter_code
_entity_poly.pdbx_strand_id
1 'polypeptide(L)'
;MHFDPTRTVDLKNPDAVLVAIDALLSRRFGRDYGRPLLERAISDVAQAFRGDYPGLLRCDTLYHDLRHALDSGLAMVRLLDGQASATAPGSPEHIDPEHALLGVLLALFHDIGLLRRTDEAHMQGAQLTPIHEARGVEFMRDYLDRTALAHLAEKSELIMVTRLVWHMPADLAPLDRAISCLLGTADIMSQLADRCYLEKCRDFLFVEFSAIGLAGAPGLPYPDPETLLKNTPGFYSGLLQDRIRNEYADADRYMKIHFGGECPYEASIRRNLSFLEELLATEQLPRLQRVPQRVIDP
;
A
#
# COMPACT_ATOMS: atom_id res chain seq x y z
N MET A 1 -13.34 12.87 -3.45
CA MET A 1 -13.22 11.39 -3.55
C MET A 1 -11.84 10.91 -3.14
N HIS A 2 -10.90 11.80 -2.83
CA HIS A 2 -9.48 11.49 -2.64
C HIS A 2 -9.06 11.50 -1.17
N PHE A 3 -10.01 11.56 -0.24
CA PHE A 3 -9.67 11.49 1.18
C PHE A 3 -9.52 10.03 1.60
N ASP A 4 -8.74 9.84 2.67
CA ASP A 4 -8.66 8.58 3.38
C ASP A 4 -10.04 8.14 3.93
N PRO A 5 -10.20 6.89 4.40
CA PRO A 5 -11.49 6.38 4.90
C PRO A 5 -12.10 7.19 6.06
N THR A 6 -11.29 7.93 6.82
CA THR A 6 -11.79 8.83 7.88
C THR A 6 -12.35 10.16 7.34
N ARG A 7 -12.04 10.48 6.07
CA ARG A 7 -12.36 11.74 5.38
C ARG A 7 -11.67 12.97 5.97
N THR A 8 -10.50 12.78 6.59
CA THR A 8 -9.77 13.86 7.27
C THR A 8 -8.45 14.20 6.60
N VAL A 9 -7.86 13.27 5.85
CA VAL A 9 -6.57 13.45 5.16
C VAL A 9 -6.80 13.41 3.65
N ASP A 10 -6.40 14.45 2.94
CA ASP A 10 -6.47 14.51 1.47
C ASP A 10 -5.27 13.78 0.85
N LEU A 11 -5.53 12.65 0.21
CA LEU A 11 -4.49 11.82 -0.42
C LEU A 11 -4.03 12.37 -1.78
N LYS A 12 -4.58 13.50 -2.26
CA LYS A 12 -3.95 14.27 -3.35
C LYS A 12 -2.81 15.14 -2.89
N ASN A 13 -2.72 15.43 -1.59
CA ASN A 13 -1.79 16.38 -1.03
C ASN A 13 -0.73 15.66 -0.18
N PRO A 14 0.49 15.44 -0.71
CA PRO A 14 1.58 14.85 0.07
C PRO A 14 1.83 15.55 1.41
N ASP A 15 1.66 16.88 1.49
CA ASP A 15 1.86 17.63 2.74
C ASP A 15 0.78 17.30 3.78
N ALA A 16 -0.46 17.08 3.36
CA ALA A 16 -1.53 16.68 4.27
C ALA A 16 -1.25 15.29 4.89
N VAL A 17 -0.70 14.38 4.08
CA VAL A 17 -0.30 13.03 4.51
C VAL A 17 0.92 13.11 5.43
N LEU A 18 1.92 13.92 5.10
CA LEU A 18 3.08 14.21 5.96
C LEU A 18 2.65 14.70 7.34
N VAL A 19 1.77 15.70 7.41
CA VAL A 19 1.28 16.24 8.69
C VAL A 19 0.57 15.17 9.52
N ALA A 20 -0.24 14.32 8.88
CA ALA A 20 -0.94 13.23 9.58
C ALA A 20 0.02 12.16 10.10
N ILE A 21 1.00 11.74 9.30
CA ILE A 21 2.01 10.76 9.71
C ILE A 21 2.91 11.33 10.82
N ASP A 22 3.40 12.56 10.66
CA ASP A 22 4.24 13.23 11.66
C ASP A 22 3.54 13.36 13.02
N ALA A 23 2.26 13.72 13.02
CA ALA A 23 1.48 13.85 14.25
C ALA A 23 1.41 12.52 15.02
N LEU A 24 1.26 11.39 14.32
CA LEU A 24 1.19 10.06 14.94
C LEU A 24 2.56 9.59 15.41
N LEU A 25 3.60 9.71 14.57
CA LEU A 25 4.96 9.32 14.94
C LEU A 25 5.48 10.14 16.11
N SER A 26 5.33 11.47 16.06
CA SER A 26 5.74 12.38 17.14
C SER A 26 5.06 12.03 18.47
N ARG A 27 3.76 11.71 18.43
CA ARG A 27 2.97 11.36 19.63
C ARG A 27 3.40 10.02 20.21
N ARG A 28 3.63 9.02 19.36
CA ARG A 28 3.90 7.64 19.79
C ARG A 28 5.36 7.40 20.17
N PHE A 29 6.27 7.94 19.38
CA PHE A 29 7.70 7.61 19.42
C PHE A 29 8.58 8.80 19.87
N GLY A 30 7.96 9.94 20.17
CA GLY A 30 8.66 11.18 20.57
C GLY A 30 9.06 12.04 19.37
N ARG A 31 9.45 13.30 19.62
CA ARG A 31 9.72 14.29 18.56
C ARG A 31 10.99 14.02 17.75
N ASP A 32 11.89 13.21 18.29
CA ASP A 32 13.19 12.89 17.69
C ASP A 32 13.14 11.58 16.87
N TYR A 33 11.96 11.13 16.46
CA TYR A 33 11.78 9.90 15.65
C TYR A 33 12.44 9.94 14.26
N GLY A 34 12.93 11.10 13.81
CA GLY A 34 13.55 11.27 12.48
C GLY A 34 12.71 12.04 11.45
N ARG A 35 11.86 12.98 11.89
CA ARG A 35 11.00 13.82 11.03
C ARG A 35 11.65 14.34 9.73
N PRO A 36 12.89 14.88 9.72
CA PRO A 36 13.49 15.39 8.48
C PRO A 36 13.63 14.33 7.37
N LEU A 37 13.80 13.06 7.73
CA LEU A 37 13.84 11.97 6.76
C LEU A 37 12.44 11.65 6.22
N LEU A 38 11.39 11.70 7.06
CA LEU A 38 10.01 11.55 6.61
C LEU A 38 9.62 12.65 5.61
N GLU A 39 9.93 13.91 5.91
CA GLU A 39 9.66 15.07 5.03
C GLU A 39 10.32 14.87 3.66
N ARG A 40 11.60 14.49 3.66
CA ARG A 40 12.34 14.17 2.42
C ARG A 40 11.69 13.01 1.68
N ALA A 41 11.37 11.91 2.35
CA ALA A 41 10.79 10.72 1.74
C ALA A 41 9.45 10.99 1.06
N ILE A 42 8.56 11.77 1.68
CA ILE A 42 7.28 12.14 1.08
C ILE A 42 7.48 13.05 -0.14
N SER A 43 8.44 13.98 -0.09
CA SER A 43 8.83 14.78 -1.26
C SER A 43 9.39 13.91 -2.38
N ASP A 44 10.26 12.95 -2.05
CA ASP A 44 10.96 12.11 -3.01
C ASP A 44 10.01 11.10 -3.68
N VAL A 45 9.10 10.46 -2.94
CA VAL A 45 8.08 9.60 -3.54
C VAL A 45 7.15 10.40 -4.45
N ALA A 46 6.74 11.61 -4.06
CA ALA A 46 5.92 12.46 -4.91
C ALA A 46 6.64 12.85 -6.21
N GLN A 47 7.92 13.25 -6.13
CA GLN A 47 8.75 13.53 -7.29
C GLN A 47 8.92 12.30 -8.18
N ALA A 48 9.11 11.12 -7.60
CA ALA A 48 9.31 9.89 -8.37
C ALA A 48 8.09 9.55 -9.20
N PHE A 49 6.90 9.53 -8.59
CA PHE A 49 5.66 9.25 -9.33
C PHE A 49 5.34 10.34 -10.37
N ARG A 50 5.74 11.60 -10.14
CA ARG A 50 5.60 12.69 -11.12
C ARG A 50 6.62 12.64 -12.25
N GLY A 51 7.70 11.88 -12.11
CA GLY A 51 8.80 11.78 -13.08
C GLY A 51 9.87 12.86 -12.91
N ASP A 52 9.91 13.51 -11.74
CA ASP A 52 10.88 14.55 -11.39
C ASP A 52 12.08 13.98 -10.59
N TYR A 53 11.99 12.72 -10.13
CA TYR A 53 13.09 12.04 -9.44
C TYR A 53 14.14 11.52 -10.44
N PRO A 54 15.44 11.80 -10.25
CA PRO A 54 16.48 11.41 -11.20
C PRO A 54 16.48 9.91 -11.51
N GLY A 55 16.50 9.59 -12.81
CA GLY A 55 16.58 8.22 -13.31
C GLY A 55 15.24 7.49 -13.40
N LEU A 56 14.15 8.05 -12.87
CA LEU A 56 12.80 7.48 -12.97
C LEU A 56 11.94 8.29 -13.93
N LEU A 57 11.18 7.60 -14.77
CA LEU A 57 10.15 8.17 -15.63
C LEU A 57 8.86 8.36 -14.83
N ARG A 58 8.05 9.30 -15.29
CA ARG A 58 6.72 9.55 -14.75
C ARG A 58 5.92 8.23 -14.70
N CYS A 59 5.27 8.01 -13.57
CA CYS A 59 4.34 6.92 -13.36
C CYS A 59 3.38 6.86 -14.56
N ASP A 60 3.12 5.67 -15.08
CA ASP A 60 2.12 5.36 -16.11
C ASP A 60 1.13 4.25 -15.68
N THR A 61 1.31 3.67 -14.49
CA THR A 61 0.31 2.84 -13.81
C THR A 61 -0.90 3.67 -13.37
N LEU A 62 -2.08 3.06 -13.37
CA LEU A 62 -3.36 3.70 -13.08
C LEU A 62 -3.85 3.36 -11.66
N TYR A 63 -3.71 2.10 -11.27
CA TYR A 63 -4.16 1.55 -10.00
C TYR A 63 -3.12 1.79 -8.91
N HIS A 64 -1.86 1.43 -9.20
CA HIS A 64 -0.71 1.64 -8.33
C HIS A 64 -0.11 3.03 -8.59
N ASP A 65 -0.82 4.08 -8.15
CA ASP A 65 -0.45 5.49 -8.33
C ASP A 65 0.06 6.13 -7.03
N LEU A 66 0.43 7.42 -7.08
CA LEU A 66 0.95 8.16 -5.92
C LEU A 66 -0.06 8.18 -4.76
N ARG A 67 -1.36 8.19 -5.07
CA ARG A 67 -2.40 8.14 -4.03
C ARG A 67 -2.37 6.82 -3.27
N HIS A 68 -2.15 5.69 -3.95
CA HIS A 68 -2.00 4.39 -3.26
C HIS A 68 -0.78 4.40 -2.35
N ALA A 69 0.39 4.84 -2.84
CA ALA A 69 1.60 4.97 -2.03
C ALA A 69 1.38 5.80 -0.76
N LEU A 70 0.72 6.96 -0.88
CA LEU A 70 0.41 7.84 0.24
C LEU A 70 -0.60 7.23 1.23
N ASP A 71 -1.65 6.55 0.76
CA ASP A 71 -2.62 5.88 1.65
C ASP A 71 -1.99 4.67 2.35
N SER A 72 -1.12 3.91 1.68
CA SER A 72 -0.35 2.82 2.30
C SER A 72 0.56 3.34 3.40
N GLY A 73 1.28 4.44 3.19
CA GLY A 73 2.08 5.10 4.24
C GLY A 73 1.22 5.57 5.43
N LEU A 74 0.05 6.15 5.15
CA LEU A 74 -0.90 6.59 6.19
C LEU A 74 -1.51 5.41 6.96
N ALA A 75 -1.86 4.33 6.27
CA ALA A 75 -2.38 3.12 6.89
C ALA A 75 -1.30 2.46 7.77
N MET A 76 -0.05 2.43 7.29
CA MET A 76 1.09 1.87 8.02
C MET A 76 1.32 2.60 9.35
N VAL A 77 1.35 3.94 9.37
CA VAL A 77 1.56 4.66 10.65
C VAL A 77 0.43 4.44 11.66
N ARG A 78 -0.80 4.24 11.19
CA ARG A 78 -1.96 3.94 12.05
C ARG A 78 -1.85 2.55 12.66
N LEU A 79 -1.43 1.56 11.86
CA LEU A 79 -1.10 0.22 12.34
C LEU A 79 0.05 0.24 13.35
N LEU A 80 1.12 1.00 13.07
CA LEU A 80 2.26 1.18 13.97
C LEU A 80 1.84 1.79 15.32
N ASP A 81 1.01 2.83 15.32
CA ASP A 81 0.50 3.43 16.56
C ASP A 81 -0.35 2.45 17.38
N GLY A 82 -1.17 1.63 16.71
CA GLY A 82 -1.93 0.56 17.36
C GLY A 82 -1.04 -0.55 17.92
N GLN A 83 -0.03 -0.99 17.16
CA GLN A 83 0.90 -2.03 17.56
C GLN A 83 1.74 -1.58 18.76
N ALA A 84 2.34 -0.41 18.69
CA ALA A 84 3.15 0.14 19.78
C ALA A 84 2.31 0.46 21.04
N SER A 85 0.99 0.64 20.92
CA SER A 85 0.09 0.76 22.07
C SER A 85 -0.17 -0.56 22.79
N ALA A 86 -0.23 -1.65 22.03
CA ALA A 86 -0.64 -2.97 22.53
C ALA A 86 0.53 -3.88 22.89
N THR A 87 1.74 -3.55 22.42
CA THR A 87 2.96 -4.34 22.64
C THR A 87 3.80 -3.73 23.77
N ALA A 88 4.17 -4.54 24.77
CA ALA A 88 4.98 -4.08 25.89
C ALA A 88 6.40 -3.68 25.44
N PRO A 89 7.03 -2.64 26.04
CA PRO A 89 8.37 -2.18 25.65
C PRO A 89 9.52 -3.20 25.71
N GLY A 90 9.34 -4.32 26.44
CA GLY A 90 10.33 -5.40 26.53
C GLY A 90 10.06 -6.58 25.60
N SER A 91 9.00 -6.54 24.80
CA SER A 91 8.66 -7.60 23.84
C SER A 91 9.66 -7.62 22.68
N PRO A 92 10.07 -8.80 22.17
CA PRO A 92 10.91 -8.92 20.98
C PRO A 92 10.34 -8.26 19.71
N GLU A 93 9.02 -8.14 19.64
CA GLU A 93 8.26 -7.50 18.57
C GLU A 93 7.91 -6.02 18.85
N HIS A 94 8.47 -5.42 19.91
CA HIS A 94 8.27 -4.00 20.20
C HIS A 94 8.95 -3.12 19.15
N ILE A 95 8.18 -2.21 18.55
CA ILE A 95 8.67 -1.33 17.50
C ILE A 95 9.24 -0.06 18.13
N ASP A 96 10.51 0.20 17.86
CA ASP A 96 11.20 1.44 18.24
C ASP A 96 11.01 2.57 17.21
N PRO A 97 11.45 3.81 17.50
CA PRO A 97 11.26 4.94 16.58
C PRO A 97 11.90 4.76 15.20
N GLU A 98 13.09 4.16 15.10
CA GLU A 98 13.78 3.96 13.81
C GLU A 98 13.04 2.94 12.96
N HIS A 99 12.58 1.84 13.56
CA HIS A 99 11.80 0.80 12.88
C HIS A 99 10.39 1.27 12.52
N ALA A 100 9.78 2.15 13.33
CA ALA A 100 8.53 2.80 12.98
C ALA A 100 8.68 3.68 11.73
N LEU A 101 9.72 4.53 11.71
CA LEU A 101 10.02 5.36 10.54
C LEU A 101 10.32 4.49 9.32
N LEU A 102 11.20 3.48 9.45
CA LEU A 102 11.49 2.51 8.40
C LEU A 102 10.20 1.90 7.84
N GLY A 103 9.32 1.38 8.70
CA GLY A 103 8.06 0.78 8.27
C GLY A 103 7.20 1.71 7.42
N VAL A 104 7.08 2.98 7.80
CA VAL A 104 6.39 4.00 7.00
C VAL A 104 7.08 4.22 5.65
N LEU A 105 8.41 4.32 5.64
CA LEU A 105 9.15 4.49 4.37
C LEU A 105 8.95 3.28 3.45
N LEU A 106 9.05 2.05 3.96
CA LEU A 106 8.80 0.85 3.16
C LEU A 106 7.39 0.86 2.57
N ALA A 107 6.38 1.28 3.34
CA ALA A 107 5.00 1.39 2.84
C ALA A 107 4.83 2.48 1.77
N LEU A 108 5.50 3.62 1.90
CA LEU A 108 5.47 4.68 0.88
C LEU A 108 6.12 4.23 -0.43
N PHE A 109 7.19 3.41 -0.36
CA PHE A 109 8.00 3.03 -1.51
C PHE A 109 7.74 1.61 -2.04
N HIS A 110 6.83 0.82 -1.44
CA HIS A 110 6.67 -0.60 -1.82
C HIS A 110 6.41 -0.80 -3.33
N ASP A 111 5.67 0.11 -3.95
CA ASP A 111 5.33 0.09 -5.38
C ASP A 111 6.28 0.89 -6.28
N ILE A 112 7.34 1.49 -5.73
CA ILE A 112 8.27 2.34 -6.51
C ILE A 112 8.90 1.58 -7.68
N GLY A 113 9.02 0.26 -7.56
CA GLY A 113 9.55 -0.60 -8.60
C GLY A 113 8.68 -0.70 -9.86
N LEU A 114 7.44 -0.22 -9.84
CA LEU A 114 6.61 -0.07 -11.05
C LEU A 114 7.04 1.12 -11.91
N LEU A 115 7.78 2.08 -11.33
CA LEU A 115 8.30 3.20 -12.09
C LEU A 115 9.42 2.75 -13.01
N ARG A 116 9.29 3.13 -14.28
CA ARG A 116 10.25 2.83 -15.34
C ARG A 116 11.50 3.67 -15.16
N ARG A 117 12.66 3.09 -15.44
CA ARG A 117 13.93 3.80 -15.58
C ARG A 117 13.99 4.53 -16.92
N THR A 118 14.88 5.50 -17.06
CA THR A 118 14.97 6.34 -18.28
C THR A 118 15.22 5.56 -19.57
N ASP A 119 15.88 4.40 -19.51
CA ASP A 119 16.12 3.49 -20.63
C ASP A 119 14.95 2.52 -20.90
N GLU A 120 13.94 2.49 -20.03
CA GLU A 120 12.74 1.65 -20.12
C GLU A 120 11.54 2.40 -20.75
N ALA A 121 11.78 3.54 -21.42
CA ALA A 121 10.72 4.35 -22.05
C ALA A 121 9.90 3.60 -23.12
N HIS A 122 10.44 2.50 -23.64
CA HIS A 122 9.85 1.66 -24.68
C HIS A 122 8.77 0.68 -24.18
N MET A 123 8.61 0.55 -22.86
CA MET A 123 7.61 -0.31 -22.21
C MET A 123 6.70 0.49 -21.28
N GLN A 124 5.65 -0.13 -20.76
CA GLN A 124 4.73 0.45 -19.77
C GLN A 124 5.09 -0.02 -18.36
N GLY A 125 4.88 0.82 -17.34
CA GLY A 125 5.21 0.50 -15.95
C GLY A 125 4.47 -0.73 -15.43
N ALA A 126 3.21 -0.91 -15.83
CA ALA A 126 2.44 -2.12 -15.50
C ALA A 126 3.07 -3.43 -16.01
N GLN A 127 3.95 -3.40 -17.01
CA GLN A 127 4.68 -4.60 -17.45
C GLN A 127 5.73 -5.06 -16.42
N LEU A 128 6.05 -4.23 -15.43
CA LEU A 128 7.00 -4.51 -14.37
C LEU A 128 6.38 -5.22 -13.16
N THR A 129 5.05 -5.39 -13.09
CA THR A 129 4.36 -6.07 -11.98
C THR A 129 5.00 -7.40 -11.55
N PRO A 130 5.51 -8.28 -12.44
CA PRO A 130 6.11 -9.54 -11.99
C PRO A 130 7.41 -9.41 -11.17
N ILE A 131 8.05 -8.24 -11.21
CA ILE A 131 9.36 -7.97 -10.62
C ILE A 131 9.42 -6.66 -9.80
N HIS A 132 8.30 -5.95 -9.65
CA HIS A 132 8.29 -4.61 -9.08
C HIS A 132 8.71 -4.59 -7.61
N GLU A 133 8.37 -5.60 -6.81
CA GLU A 133 8.77 -5.66 -5.40
C GLU A 133 10.28 -5.80 -5.29
N ALA A 134 10.90 -6.68 -6.10
CA ALA A 134 12.36 -6.83 -6.12
C ALA A 134 13.08 -5.55 -6.57
N ARG A 135 12.51 -4.83 -7.54
CA ARG A 135 13.00 -3.49 -7.94
C ARG A 135 12.82 -2.46 -6.83
N GLY A 136 11.72 -2.54 -6.08
CA GLY A 136 11.44 -1.69 -4.93
C GLY A 136 12.45 -1.92 -3.81
N VAL A 137 12.78 -3.18 -3.52
CA VAL A 137 13.85 -3.56 -2.59
C VAL A 137 15.20 -2.98 -3.02
N GLU A 138 15.58 -3.12 -4.29
CA GLU A 138 16.83 -2.56 -4.84
C GLU A 138 16.88 -1.03 -4.67
N PHE A 139 15.82 -0.34 -5.08
CA PHE A 139 15.71 1.11 -4.93
C PHE A 139 15.80 1.54 -3.47
N MET A 140 15.10 0.84 -2.58
CA MET A 140 14.99 1.23 -1.18
C MET A 140 16.27 0.98 -0.40
N ARG A 141 17.05 -0.06 -0.73
CA ARG A 141 18.41 -0.25 -0.21
C ARG A 141 19.29 0.97 -0.53
N ASP A 142 19.38 1.33 -1.81
CA ASP A 142 20.17 2.47 -2.30
C ASP A 142 19.71 3.81 -1.71
N TYR A 143 18.39 3.96 -1.51
CA TYR A 143 17.79 5.14 -0.90
C TYR A 143 18.19 5.24 0.59
N LEU A 144 18.02 4.16 1.36
CA LEU A 144 18.32 4.12 2.79
C LEU A 144 19.80 4.28 3.11
N ASP A 145 20.69 3.73 2.27
CA ASP A 145 22.16 3.84 2.42
C ASP A 145 22.68 5.28 2.50
N ARG A 146 21.88 6.25 2.02
CA ARG A 146 22.22 7.67 1.99
C ARG A 146 21.55 8.47 3.13
N THR A 147 20.96 7.78 4.09
CA THR A 147 20.14 8.37 5.16
C THR A 147 20.66 7.98 6.55
N ALA A 148 20.01 8.49 7.59
CA ALA A 148 20.26 8.10 8.97
C ALA A 148 19.90 6.63 9.28
N LEU A 149 19.15 5.96 8.40
CA LEU A 149 18.73 4.56 8.53
C LEU A 149 19.57 3.58 7.70
N ALA A 150 20.78 3.97 7.27
CA ALA A 150 21.64 3.13 6.43
C ALA A 150 21.95 1.76 7.07
N HIS A 151 22.06 1.66 8.40
CA HIS A 151 22.24 0.38 9.11
C HIS A 151 21.03 -0.57 8.99
N LEU A 152 19.88 -0.06 8.54
CA LEU A 152 18.66 -0.83 8.29
C LEU A 152 18.40 -1.06 6.80
N ALA A 153 19.30 -0.67 5.89
CA ALA A 153 19.07 -0.75 4.44
C ALA A 153 18.69 -2.17 3.98
N GLU A 154 19.30 -3.20 4.54
CA GLU A 154 18.97 -4.61 4.24
C GLU A 154 17.53 -5.01 4.59
N LYS A 155 16.87 -4.28 5.51
CA LYS A 155 15.46 -4.48 5.83
C LYS A 155 14.52 -4.00 4.71
N SER A 156 15.04 -3.44 3.63
CA SER A 156 14.25 -3.21 2.41
C SER A 156 13.60 -4.48 1.88
N GLU A 157 14.20 -5.66 2.11
CA GLU A 157 13.64 -6.97 1.77
C GLU A 157 12.24 -7.22 2.33
N LEU A 158 11.85 -6.52 3.42
CA LEU A 158 10.50 -6.66 3.97
C LEU A 158 9.40 -6.19 3.00
N ILE A 159 9.73 -5.38 1.97
CA ILE A 159 8.81 -5.04 0.87
C ILE A 159 8.28 -6.30 0.18
N MET A 160 9.08 -7.38 0.11
CA MET A 160 8.65 -8.63 -0.54
C MET A 160 7.37 -9.22 0.04
N VAL A 161 6.96 -8.82 1.25
CA VAL A 161 5.68 -9.23 1.86
C VAL A 161 4.45 -8.76 1.06
N THR A 162 4.55 -7.71 0.23
CA THR A 162 3.46 -7.24 -0.64
C THR A 162 3.30 -8.12 -1.88
N ARG A 163 4.32 -8.92 -2.21
CA ARG A 163 4.23 -9.91 -3.29
C ARG A 163 3.32 -11.06 -2.89
N LEU A 164 2.19 -11.21 -3.58
CA LEU A 164 1.15 -12.20 -3.25
C LEU A 164 1.62 -13.67 -3.23
N VAL A 165 2.66 -14.00 -3.98
CA VAL A 165 3.23 -15.37 -4.05
C VAL A 165 4.43 -15.58 -3.12
N TRP A 166 4.90 -14.53 -2.46
CA TRP A 166 6.01 -14.61 -1.52
C TRP A 166 5.48 -14.86 -0.11
N HIS A 167 6.08 -15.80 0.61
CA HIS A 167 5.71 -16.12 1.99
C HIS A 167 6.82 -15.80 2.97
N MET A 168 6.43 -15.31 4.14
CA MET A 168 7.37 -14.91 5.18
C MET A 168 8.20 -16.09 5.68
N PRO A 169 9.55 -15.97 5.76
CA PRO A 169 10.40 -17.01 6.33
C PRO A 169 10.00 -17.33 7.76
N ALA A 170 10.05 -18.62 8.14
CA ALA A 170 9.68 -19.06 9.49
C ALA A 170 10.63 -18.51 10.57
N ASP A 171 11.90 -18.29 10.22
CA ASP A 171 12.99 -17.81 11.07
C ASP A 171 13.17 -16.28 11.04
N LEU A 172 12.28 -15.54 10.37
CA LEU A 172 12.32 -14.07 10.37
C LEU A 172 12.24 -13.53 11.80
N ALA A 173 13.16 -12.60 12.12
CA ALA A 173 13.27 -12.00 13.45
C ALA A 173 11.92 -11.39 13.91
N PRO A 174 11.57 -11.46 15.20
CA PRO A 174 10.24 -11.03 15.68
C PRO A 174 9.86 -9.60 15.30
N LEU A 175 10.80 -8.64 15.39
CA LEU A 175 10.58 -7.25 14.99
C LEU A 175 10.34 -7.11 13.48
N ASP A 176 11.14 -7.79 12.65
CA ASP A 176 11.00 -7.76 11.19
C ASP A 176 9.70 -8.43 10.73
N ARG A 177 9.31 -9.51 11.42
CA ARG A 177 7.99 -10.14 11.27
C ARG A 177 6.88 -9.16 11.60
N ALA A 178 6.97 -8.45 12.71
CA ALA A 178 5.96 -7.46 13.08
C ALA A 178 5.82 -6.38 12.00
N ILE A 179 6.92 -5.78 11.56
CA ILE A 179 6.92 -4.76 10.49
C ILE A 179 6.32 -5.32 9.19
N SER A 180 6.70 -6.54 8.79
CA SER A 180 6.19 -7.19 7.59
C SER A 180 4.69 -7.45 7.65
N CYS A 181 4.19 -7.95 8.79
CA CYS A 181 2.76 -8.15 9.02
C CYS A 181 1.97 -6.84 8.92
N LEU A 182 2.50 -5.76 9.51
CA LEU A 182 1.88 -4.43 9.41
C LEU A 182 1.93 -3.90 7.97
N LEU A 183 3.06 -4.03 7.26
CA LEU A 183 3.24 -3.56 5.89
C LEU A 183 2.26 -4.25 4.92
N GLY A 184 2.22 -5.58 4.93
CA GLY A 184 1.27 -6.33 4.08
C GLY A 184 -0.18 -6.03 4.42
N THR A 185 -0.49 -5.79 5.70
CA THR A 185 -1.83 -5.34 6.11
C THR A 185 -2.13 -3.92 5.65
N ALA A 186 -1.17 -3.00 5.71
CA ALA A 186 -1.33 -1.61 5.28
C ALA A 186 -1.66 -1.51 3.78
N ASP A 187 -0.93 -2.26 2.96
CA ASP A 187 -1.14 -2.36 1.52
C ASP A 187 -2.55 -2.89 1.20
N ILE A 188 -2.92 -4.06 1.77
CA ILE A 188 -4.26 -4.63 1.57
C ILE A 188 -5.36 -3.68 2.05
N MET A 189 -5.24 -3.14 3.26
CA MET A 189 -6.31 -2.32 3.83
C MET A 189 -6.50 -1.00 3.09
N SER A 190 -5.42 -0.29 2.74
CA SER A 190 -5.50 0.98 2.01
C SER A 190 -6.12 0.79 0.63
N GLN A 191 -5.70 -0.25 -0.08
CA GLN A 191 -6.22 -0.61 -1.38
C GLN A 191 -7.72 -0.89 -1.36
N LEU A 192 -8.15 -1.81 -0.48
CA LEU A 192 -9.55 -2.27 -0.43
C LEU A 192 -10.49 -1.23 0.18
N ALA A 193 -9.98 -0.34 1.03
CA ALA A 193 -10.77 0.71 1.66
C ALA A 193 -10.99 1.93 0.74
N ASP A 194 -10.30 2.00 -0.41
CA ASP A 194 -10.47 3.10 -1.36
C ASP A 194 -11.97 3.26 -1.71
N ARG A 195 -12.46 4.48 -1.62
CA ARG A 195 -13.83 4.81 -1.98
C ARG A 195 -14.16 4.45 -3.44
N CYS A 196 -13.20 4.44 -4.33
CA CYS A 196 -13.39 4.03 -5.73
C CYS A 196 -12.76 2.65 -5.99
N TYR A 197 -12.57 1.81 -4.97
CA TYR A 197 -11.91 0.50 -5.11
C TYR A 197 -12.47 -0.32 -6.27
N LEU A 198 -13.79 -0.48 -6.32
CA LEU A 198 -14.46 -1.28 -7.36
C LEU A 198 -14.28 -0.67 -8.76
N GLU A 199 -14.45 0.64 -8.89
CA GLU A 199 -14.21 1.34 -10.15
C GLU A 199 -12.75 1.27 -10.58
N LYS A 200 -11.81 1.39 -9.64
CA LYS A 200 -10.38 1.21 -9.89
C LYS A 200 -10.07 -0.22 -10.33
N CYS A 201 -10.70 -1.25 -9.76
CA CYS A 201 -10.56 -2.62 -10.27
C CYS A 201 -11.00 -2.67 -11.74
N ARG A 202 -12.21 -2.21 -12.03
CA ARG A 202 -12.81 -2.25 -13.37
C ARG A 202 -12.00 -1.46 -14.42
N ASP A 203 -11.64 -0.22 -14.09
CA ASP A 203 -11.15 0.75 -15.08
C ASP A 203 -9.63 0.86 -15.08
N PHE A 204 -8.96 0.58 -13.96
CA PHE A 204 -7.51 0.77 -13.80
C PHE A 204 -6.76 -0.56 -13.68
N LEU A 205 -7.09 -1.40 -12.70
CA LEU A 205 -6.39 -2.68 -12.46
C LEU A 205 -6.51 -3.61 -13.67
N PHE A 206 -7.69 -3.64 -14.31
CA PHE A 206 -7.90 -4.40 -15.53
C PHE A 206 -6.90 -4.02 -16.64
N VAL A 207 -6.65 -2.72 -16.83
CA VAL A 207 -5.70 -2.21 -17.84
C VAL A 207 -4.28 -2.65 -17.51
N GLU A 208 -3.90 -2.60 -16.23
CA GLU A 208 -2.59 -3.06 -15.79
C GLU A 208 -2.42 -4.57 -15.97
N PHE A 209 -3.45 -5.36 -15.67
CA PHE A 209 -3.45 -6.80 -15.90
C PHE A 209 -3.37 -7.15 -17.39
N SER A 210 -3.92 -6.31 -18.28
CA SER A 210 -3.73 -6.47 -19.73
C SER A 210 -2.27 -6.31 -20.15
N ALA A 211 -1.52 -5.39 -19.51
CA ALA A 211 -0.11 -5.16 -19.82
C ALA A 211 0.78 -6.39 -19.54
N ILE A 212 0.37 -7.25 -18.61
CA ILE A 212 1.07 -8.50 -18.23
C ILE A 212 0.40 -9.76 -18.77
N GLY A 213 -0.57 -9.62 -19.68
CA GLY A 213 -1.22 -10.76 -20.33
C GLY A 213 -2.16 -11.57 -19.42
N LEU A 214 -2.68 -10.98 -18.35
CA LEU A 214 -3.71 -11.60 -17.50
C LEU A 214 -5.12 -11.19 -17.89
N ALA A 215 -5.30 -10.13 -18.68
CA ALA A 215 -6.60 -9.58 -19.01
C ALA A 215 -6.77 -9.10 -20.46
N GLY A 216 -8.01 -9.03 -20.93
CA GLY A 216 -8.37 -8.37 -22.20
C GLY A 216 -8.41 -9.25 -23.45
N ALA A 217 -8.33 -10.57 -23.30
CA ALA A 217 -8.53 -11.51 -24.39
C ALA A 217 -9.27 -12.78 -23.95
N PRO A 218 -10.07 -13.42 -24.83
CA PRO A 218 -10.69 -14.71 -24.55
C PRO A 218 -9.67 -15.76 -24.11
N GLY A 219 -9.98 -16.51 -23.05
CA GLY A 219 -9.10 -17.57 -22.53
C GLY A 219 -8.06 -17.12 -21.49
N LEU A 220 -7.90 -15.81 -21.27
CA LEU A 220 -7.13 -15.28 -20.14
C LEU A 220 -7.94 -15.35 -18.83
N PRO A 221 -7.29 -15.26 -17.64
CA PRO A 221 -7.98 -15.24 -16.36
C PRO A 221 -9.07 -14.16 -16.24
N TYR A 222 -8.85 -12.99 -16.85
CA TYR A 222 -9.77 -11.85 -16.82
C TYR A 222 -10.09 -11.37 -18.24
N PRO A 223 -10.95 -12.08 -19.00
CA PRO A 223 -11.24 -11.71 -20.39
C PRO A 223 -11.88 -10.31 -20.53
N ASP A 224 -12.63 -9.87 -19.52
CA ASP A 224 -13.30 -8.57 -19.46
C ASP A 224 -13.31 -7.98 -18.03
N PRO A 225 -13.56 -6.66 -17.86
CA PRO A 225 -13.58 -6.00 -16.56
C PRO A 225 -14.64 -6.54 -15.60
N GLU A 226 -15.75 -7.04 -16.13
CA GLU A 226 -16.83 -7.63 -15.34
C GLU A 226 -16.39 -8.94 -14.69
N THR A 227 -15.60 -9.76 -15.39
CA THR A 227 -15.03 -10.99 -14.86
C THR A 227 -14.05 -10.71 -13.72
N LEU A 228 -13.24 -9.65 -13.84
CA LEU A 228 -12.38 -9.18 -12.74
C LEU A 228 -13.22 -8.81 -11.51
N LEU A 229 -14.30 -8.07 -11.69
CA LEU A 229 -15.23 -7.72 -10.60
C LEU A 229 -15.89 -8.97 -10.00
N LYS A 230 -16.37 -9.91 -10.81
CA LYS A 230 -16.97 -11.18 -10.35
C LYS A 230 -16.01 -12.00 -9.49
N ASN A 231 -14.72 -11.98 -9.83
CA ASN A 231 -13.69 -12.72 -9.10
C ASN A 231 -13.20 -11.99 -7.84
N THR A 232 -13.46 -10.69 -7.71
CA THR A 232 -12.95 -9.85 -6.61
C THR A 232 -13.38 -10.33 -5.21
N PRO A 233 -14.65 -10.73 -4.94
CA PRO A 233 -15.03 -11.24 -3.63
C PRO A 233 -14.27 -12.52 -3.25
N GLY A 234 -14.09 -13.44 -4.21
CA GLY A 234 -13.35 -14.68 -4.01
C GLY A 234 -11.85 -14.45 -3.81
N PHE A 235 -11.28 -13.48 -4.51
CA PHE A 235 -9.90 -13.04 -4.29
C PHE A 235 -9.69 -12.49 -2.87
N TYR A 236 -10.64 -11.68 -2.37
CA TYR A 236 -10.58 -11.19 -1.01
C TYR A 236 -10.70 -12.32 0.03
N SER A 237 -11.77 -13.13 -0.03
CA SER A 237 -12.05 -14.14 1.00
C SER A 237 -11.08 -15.33 0.94
N GLY A 238 -10.59 -15.67 -0.25
CA GLY A 238 -9.73 -16.83 -0.47
C GLY A 238 -8.23 -16.56 -0.34
N LEU A 239 -7.77 -15.33 -0.58
CA LEU A 239 -6.33 -14.99 -0.53
C LEU A 239 -6.02 -13.89 0.47
N LEU A 240 -6.59 -12.69 0.31
CA LEU A 240 -6.19 -11.53 1.12
C LEU A 240 -6.59 -11.69 2.59
N GLN A 241 -7.78 -12.21 2.84
CA GLN A 241 -8.23 -12.51 4.20
C GLN A 241 -7.38 -13.61 4.84
N ASP A 242 -7.01 -14.64 4.08
CA ASP A 242 -6.13 -15.71 4.56
C ASP A 242 -4.75 -15.17 4.96
N ARG A 243 -4.16 -14.30 4.13
CA ARG A 243 -2.92 -13.58 4.44
C ARG A 243 -3.02 -12.82 5.76
N ILE A 244 -4.07 -12.02 5.95
CA ILE A 244 -4.27 -11.24 7.18
C ILE A 244 -4.39 -12.16 8.41
N ARG A 245 -5.20 -13.22 8.32
CA ARG A 245 -5.51 -14.10 9.45
C ARG A 245 -4.39 -15.06 9.79
N ASN A 246 -3.74 -15.64 8.80
CA ASN A 246 -2.82 -16.77 8.98
C ASN A 246 -1.35 -16.39 8.80
N GLU A 247 -1.02 -15.40 7.98
CA GLU A 247 0.37 -15.02 7.71
C GLU A 247 0.78 -13.73 8.42
N TYR A 248 -0.14 -12.75 8.51
CA TYR A 248 0.11 -11.45 9.12
C TYR A 248 -0.34 -11.38 10.59
N ALA A 249 -0.59 -12.54 11.19
CA ALA A 249 -0.90 -12.69 12.61
C ALA A 249 -2.02 -11.75 13.07
N ASP A 250 -3.11 -11.60 12.30
CA ASP A 250 -4.24 -10.72 12.59
C ASP A 250 -3.87 -9.23 12.76
N ALA A 251 -2.85 -8.74 12.05
CA ALA A 251 -2.33 -7.38 12.20
C ALA A 251 -3.38 -6.27 11.96
N ASP A 252 -4.48 -6.56 11.25
CA ASP A 252 -5.60 -5.65 11.06
C ASP A 252 -6.23 -5.20 12.40
N ARG A 253 -6.12 -6.02 13.47
CA ARG A 253 -6.58 -5.65 14.82
C ARG A 253 -5.98 -4.34 15.34
N TYR A 254 -4.75 -4.01 14.93
CA TYR A 254 -4.06 -2.81 15.40
C TYR A 254 -4.72 -1.53 14.89
N MET A 255 -5.42 -1.57 13.75
CA MET A 255 -6.25 -0.43 13.32
C MET A 255 -7.38 -0.15 14.32
N LYS A 256 -8.03 -1.17 14.86
CA LYS A 256 -9.08 -0.97 15.88
C LYS A 256 -8.53 -0.35 17.15
N ILE A 257 -7.34 -0.76 17.57
CA ILE A 257 -6.66 -0.19 18.73
C ILE A 257 -6.34 1.29 18.48
N HIS A 258 -5.79 1.62 17.31
CA HIS A 258 -5.52 3.00 16.90
C HIS A 258 -6.78 3.89 16.94
N PHE A 259 -7.89 3.39 16.40
CA PHE A 259 -9.16 4.13 16.37
C PHE A 259 -9.99 4.04 17.66
N GLY A 260 -9.55 3.26 18.65
CA GLY A 260 -10.26 3.06 19.91
C GLY A 260 -11.61 2.33 19.75
N GLY A 261 -11.77 1.49 18.73
CA GLY A 261 -13.01 0.77 18.46
C GLY A 261 -13.28 0.53 16.97
N GLU A 262 -14.34 1.15 16.45
CA GLU A 262 -14.72 1.02 15.04
C GLU A 262 -13.59 1.48 14.12
N CYS A 263 -13.21 0.64 13.16
CA CYS A 263 -12.16 0.92 12.18
C CYS A 263 -12.77 1.43 10.86
N PRO A 264 -12.51 2.69 10.44
CA PRO A 264 -13.04 3.25 9.20
C PRO A 264 -12.55 2.53 7.93
N TYR A 265 -11.36 1.94 7.94
CA TYR A 265 -10.86 1.10 6.84
C TYR A 265 -11.70 -0.16 6.71
N GLU A 266 -11.85 -0.94 7.78
CA GLU A 266 -12.70 -2.15 7.78
C GLU A 266 -14.14 -1.85 7.37
N ALA A 267 -14.71 -0.75 7.88
CA ALA A 267 -16.06 -0.34 7.51
C ALA A 267 -16.18 0.01 6.02
N SER A 268 -15.13 0.57 5.42
CA SER A 268 -15.09 0.91 3.99
C SER A 268 -14.87 -0.32 3.12
N ILE A 269 -13.97 -1.23 3.51
CA ILE A 269 -13.77 -2.53 2.86
C ILE A 269 -15.08 -3.32 2.82
N ARG A 270 -15.75 -3.46 3.97
CA ARG A 270 -17.04 -4.16 4.07
C ARG A 270 -18.09 -3.52 3.17
N ARG A 271 -18.18 -2.18 3.17
CA ARG A 271 -19.12 -1.46 2.31
C ARG A 271 -18.85 -1.71 0.83
N ASN A 272 -17.58 -1.69 0.41
CA ASN A 272 -17.19 -1.94 -0.97
C ASN A 272 -17.57 -3.37 -1.39
N LEU A 273 -17.22 -4.37 -0.59
CA LEU A 273 -17.49 -5.77 -0.90
C LEU A 273 -18.98 -6.09 -0.88
N SER A 274 -19.73 -5.67 0.15
CA SER A 274 -21.18 -5.89 0.21
C SER A 274 -21.93 -5.18 -0.93
N PHE A 275 -21.47 -4.00 -1.34
CA PHE A 275 -22.05 -3.32 -2.50
C PHE A 275 -21.78 -4.10 -3.79
N LEU A 276 -20.56 -4.61 -3.99
CA LEU A 276 -20.25 -5.46 -5.14
C LEU A 276 -21.11 -6.72 -5.16
N GLU A 277 -21.26 -7.40 -4.03
CA GLU A 277 -22.13 -8.59 -3.90
C GLU A 277 -23.58 -8.27 -4.27
N GLU A 278 -24.13 -7.13 -3.81
CA GLU A 278 -25.48 -6.67 -4.21
C GLU A 278 -25.57 -6.47 -5.73
N LEU A 279 -24.59 -5.77 -6.33
CA LEU A 279 -24.60 -5.51 -7.77
C LEU A 279 -24.48 -6.79 -8.60
N LEU A 280 -23.69 -7.77 -8.15
CA LEU A 280 -23.56 -9.06 -8.81
C LEU A 280 -24.84 -9.89 -8.67
N ALA A 281 -25.43 -9.95 -7.48
CA ALA A 281 -26.65 -10.72 -7.22
C ALA A 281 -27.88 -10.16 -7.97
N THR A 282 -27.89 -8.86 -8.26
CA THR A 282 -28.98 -8.18 -8.97
C THR A 282 -28.69 -7.94 -10.45
N GLU A 283 -27.51 -8.33 -10.95
CA GLU A 283 -27.03 -8.07 -12.32
C GLU A 283 -27.00 -6.57 -12.67
N GLN A 284 -26.69 -5.71 -11.70
CA GLN A 284 -26.74 -4.25 -11.82
C GLN A 284 -25.35 -3.58 -11.76
N LEU A 285 -24.29 -4.24 -12.26
CA LEU A 285 -22.96 -3.62 -12.38
C LEU A 285 -22.94 -2.21 -13.03
N PRO A 286 -23.84 -1.85 -13.97
CA PRO A 286 -23.95 -0.47 -14.47
C PRO A 286 -24.26 0.60 -13.39
N ARG A 287 -24.69 0.22 -12.18
CA ARG A 287 -24.84 1.14 -11.03
C ARG A 287 -23.48 1.56 -10.43
N LEU A 288 -22.38 0.96 -10.86
CA LEU A 288 -21.03 1.37 -10.49
C LEU A 288 -20.62 2.63 -11.28
N GLN A 289 -20.99 3.80 -10.74
CA GLN A 289 -21.01 5.08 -11.46
C GLN A 289 -19.89 6.05 -11.08
N ARG A 290 -19.03 5.74 -10.09
CA ARG A 290 -17.94 6.67 -9.78
C ARG A 290 -16.95 6.67 -10.95
N VAL A 291 -16.22 7.77 -11.09
CA VAL A 291 -15.14 7.88 -12.07
C VAL A 291 -13.86 7.98 -11.26
N PRO A 292 -13.01 6.94 -11.26
CA PRO A 292 -11.75 7.00 -10.56
C PRO A 292 -10.86 8.02 -11.28
N GLN A 293 -10.13 8.80 -10.51
CA GLN A 293 -9.15 9.75 -11.04
C GLN A 293 -7.77 9.28 -10.66
N ARG A 294 -6.87 9.33 -11.63
CA ARG A 294 -5.45 9.15 -11.43
C ARG A 294 -4.91 10.36 -10.68
N VAL A 295 -4.23 10.13 -9.57
CA VAL A 295 -3.70 11.20 -8.73
C VAL A 295 -2.18 11.13 -8.77
N ILE A 296 -1.58 11.99 -9.59
CA ILE A 296 -0.12 12.13 -9.74
C ILE A 296 0.25 13.61 -9.68
N ASP A 297 -0.57 14.46 -10.29
CA ASP A 297 -0.39 15.91 -10.29
C ASP A 297 -1.25 16.58 -9.20
N PRO A 298 -0.83 17.76 -8.69
CA PRO A 298 -1.61 18.60 -7.76
C PRO A 298 -3.04 18.91 -8.28
#